data_AF-A0A1F9REM6-F1
#
_entry.id   AF-A0A1F9REM6-F1
#
_cell.length_a   1.000
_cell.length_b   1.000
_cell.length_c   1.000
_cell.angle_alpha   90.00
_cell.angle_beta   90.00
_cell.angle_gamma   90.00
#
_symmetry.space_group_name_H-M   'P 1'
#
loop_
_entity.id
_entity.type
_entity.pdbx_description
1 polymer ?
#
loop_
_entity_poly.entity_id
_entity_poly.type
_entity_poly.pdbx_seq_one_letter_code
_entity_poly.pdbx_strand_id
1 'polypeptide(L)' 'MKLRNILFLGLPAIVLWVAGIFVLGIFLIKWFWMWTIPALFPKAVDAGYVAGVISWWTALKLSVLVALLAAITNISKS' A
#
# COMPACT_ATOMS: atom_id res chain seq x y z
N MET A 1 29.13 5.62 23.43
CA MET A 1 28.73 6.53 22.32
C MET A 1 28.03 5.83 21.14
N LYS A 2 28.24 4.52 20.87
CA LYS A 2 27.60 3.81 19.74
C LYS A 2 26.07 3.63 19.86
N LEU A 3 25.54 3.29 21.04
CA LEU A 3 24.12 2.93 21.21
C LEU A 3 23.17 4.13 21.04
N ARG A 4 23.57 5.32 21.49
CA ARG A 4 22.77 6.54 21.38
C ARG A 4 22.61 6.99 19.93
N ASN A 5 23.66 6.86 19.11
CA ASN A 5 23.60 7.18 17.69
C ASN A 5 22.75 6.17 16.90
N ILE A 6 22.78 4.88 17.26
CA ILE A 6 21.92 3.85 16.63
C ILE A 6 20.45 4.08 16.97
N LEU A 7 20.12 4.47 18.21
CA LEU A 7 18.74 4.82 18.57
C LEU A 7 18.27 6.13 17.89
N PHE A 8 19.10 7.17 17.87
CA PHE A 8 18.75 8.45 17.25
C PHE A 8 18.72 8.42 15.72
N LEU A 9 19.54 7.60 15.06
CA LEU A 9 19.57 7.50 13.58
C LEU A 9 18.78 6.30 13.06
N GLY A 10 18.74 5.19 13.80
CA GLY A 10 18.06 3.96 13.40
C GLY A 10 16.54 4.05 13.49
N LEU A 11 16.00 4.69 14.53
CA LEU A 11 14.55 4.88 14.67
C LEU A 11 13.95 5.71 13.50
N PRO A 12 14.48 6.90 13.15
CA PRO A 12 13.96 7.66 12.00
C PRO A 12 14.20 6.95 10.67
N ALA A 13 15.29 6.19 10.52
CA ALA A 13 15.54 5.39 9.33
C ALA A 13 14.46 4.31 9.13
N ILE A 14 14.08 3.58 10.18
CA ILE A 14 13.01 2.57 10.11
C ILE A 14 11.67 3.22 9.73
N VAL A 15 11.34 4.36 10.35
CA VAL A 15 10.10 5.09 10.04
C VAL A 15 10.08 5.55 8.59
N LEU A 16 11.19 6.07 8.06
CA LEU A 16 11.30 6.46 6.65
C LEU A 16 11.14 5.26 5.71
N TRP A 17 11.71 4.11 6.05
CA TRP A 17 11.56 2.87 5.28
C TRP A 17 10.10 2.39 5.25
N VAL A 18 9.44 2.35 6.40
CA VAL A 18 8.03 1.96 6.50
C VAL A 18 7.15 2.93 5.72
N ALA A 19 7.37 4.24 5.87
CA ALA A 19 6.66 5.25 5.11
C ALA A 19 6.88 5.10 3.60
N GLY A 20 8.12 4.82 3.17
CA GLY A 20 8.46 4.57 1.77
C GLY A 20 7.70 3.38 1.18
N ILE A 21 7.65 2.25 1.92
CA ILE A 21 6.90 1.05 1.51
C ILE A 21 5.41 1.36 1.40
N PHE A 22 4.84 2.12 2.34
CA PHE A 22 3.44 2.53 2.29
C PHE A 22 3.13 3.41 1.08
N VAL A 23 3.97 4.42 0.81
CA VAL A 23 3.81 5.30 -0.35
C VAL A 23 3.90 4.51 -1.65
N LEU A 24 4.88 3.60 -1.76
CA LEU A 24 5.02 2.68 -2.89
C LEU A 24 3.78 1.79 -3.06
N GLY A 25 3.27 1.20 -1.97
CA GLY A 25 2.07 0.36 -2.00
C GLY A 25 0.84 1.13 -2.48
N ILE A 26 0.63 2.35 -1.99
CA ILE A 26 -0.47 3.22 -2.43
C ILE A 26 -0.33 3.55 -3.92
N PHE A 27 0.87 3.92 -4.35
CA PHE A 27 1.16 4.25 -5.75
C PHE A 27 0.89 3.06 -6.66
N LEU A 28 1.39 1.87 -6.30
CA LEU A 28 1.17 0.64 -7.06
C LEU A 28 -0.32 0.31 -7.12
N ILE A 29 -1.04 0.31 -5.99
CA ILE A 29 -2.48 -0.01 -5.98
C ILE A 29 -3.24 0.96 -6.87
N LYS A 30 -2.98 2.27 -6.78
CA LYS A 30 -3.66 3.26 -7.61
C LYS A 30 -3.35 3.11 -9.09
N TRP A 31 -2.09 2.86 -9.42
CA TRP A 31 -1.64 2.62 -10.79
C TRP A 31 -2.26 1.36 -11.38
N PHE A 32 -2.15 0.24 -10.66
CA PHE A 32 -2.76 -1.03 -11.06
C PHE A 32 -4.27 -0.89 -11.19
N TRP A 33 -4.96 -0.20 -10.28
CA TRP A 33 -6.40 -0.02 -10.34
C TRP A 33 -6.84 0.67 -11.62
N MET A 34 -6.15 1.74 -12.03
CA MET A 34 -6.47 2.49 -13.25
C MET A 34 -6.35 1.64 -14.52
N TRP A 35 -5.52 0.60 -14.52
CA TRP A 35 -5.33 -0.27 -15.68
C TRP A 35 -6.13 -1.57 -15.58
N THR A 36 -6.01 -2.31 -14.48
CA THR A 36 -6.62 -3.64 -14.31
C THR A 36 -8.13 -3.60 -14.14
N ILE A 37 -8.68 -2.63 -13.41
CA ILE A 37 -10.12 -2.62 -13.14
C ILE A 37 -10.94 -2.29 -14.39
N PRO A 38 -10.59 -1.27 -15.19
CA PRO A 38 -11.26 -1.05 -16.48
C PRO A 38 -11.07 -2.21 -17.46
N ALA A 39 -9.92 -2.91 -17.42
CA ALA A 39 -9.67 -4.07 -18.29
C ALA A 39 -10.45 -5.33 -17.86
N LEU A 40 -10.57 -5.58 -16.56
CA LEU A 40 -11.30 -6.73 -16.00
C LEU A 40 -12.82 -6.53 -16.05
N PHE A 41 -13.28 -5.30 -15.81
CA PHE A 41 -14.69 -4.98 -15.66
C PHE A 41 -15.13 -3.75 -16.46
N PRO A 42 -14.92 -3.73 -17.80
CA PRO A 42 -15.19 -2.55 -18.63
C PRO A 42 -16.65 -2.09 -18.53
N LYS A 43 -17.59 -3.02 -18.69
CA LYS A 43 -19.04 -2.73 -18.64
C LYS A 43 -19.54 -2.31 -17.25
N ALA A 44 -18.88 -2.76 -16.18
CA ALA A 44 -19.28 -2.42 -14.81
C ALA A 44 -18.74 -1.04 -14.39
N VAL A 45 -17.58 -0.64 -14.93
CA VAL A 45 -17.06 0.72 -14.79
C VAL A 45 -17.93 1.71 -15.57
N ASP A 46 -18.30 1.39 -16.82
CA ASP A 46 -19.18 2.23 -17.65
C ASP A 46 -20.57 2.41 -17.05
N ALA A 47 -21.12 1.35 -16.42
CA ALA A 47 -22.40 1.40 -15.73
C ALA A 47 -22.35 2.06 -14.34
N GLY A 48 -21.17 2.48 -13.88
CA GLY A 48 -20.99 3.15 -12.59
C GLY A 48 -21.05 2.22 -11.36
N TYR A 49 -21.12 0.90 -11.55
CA TYR A 49 -21.09 -0.07 -10.45
C TYR A 49 -19.69 -0.22 -9.82
N VAL A 50 -18.65 0.08 -10.58
CA VAL A 50 -17.25 -0.01 -10.14
C VAL A 50 -16.54 1.31 -10.42
N ALA A 51 -15.86 1.86 -9.41
CA ALA A 51 -15.07 3.07 -9.59
C ALA A 51 -13.81 2.77 -10.42
N GLY A 52 -13.78 3.28 -11.66
CA GLY A 52 -12.59 3.20 -12.53
C GLY A 52 -11.41 4.02 -12.01
N VAL A 53 -11.69 5.08 -11.24
CA VAL A 53 -10.67 5.90 -10.57
C VAL A 53 -10.93 5.90 -9.07
N ILE A 54 -9.92 5.54 -8.29
CA ILE A 54 -10.00 5.54 -6.83
C ILE A 54 -9.37 6.80 -6.22
N SER A 55 -9.99 7.28 -5.15
CA SER A 55 -9.43 8.38 -4.36
C SER A 55 -8.12 7.95 -3.68
N TRP A 56 -7.27 8.92 -3.35
CA TRP A 56 -6.06 8.68 -2.55
C TRP A 56 -6.37 8.01 -1.20
N TRP A 57 -7.50 8.36 -0.58
CA TRP A 57 -7.95 7.75 0.67
C TRP A 57 -8.34 6.27 0.51
N THR A 58 -9.00 5.93 -0.59
CA THR A 58 -9.36 4.54 -0.92
C THR A 58 -8.11 3.70 -1.18
N ALA A 59 -7.13 4.24 -1.91
CA ALA A 59 -5.86 3.57 -2.18
C ALA A 59 -5.06 3.32 -0.88
N LEU A 60 -5.09 4.25 0.07
CA LEU A 60 -4.49 4.07 1.40
C LEU A 60 -5.16 2.95 2.19
N LYS A 61 -6.50 2.88 2.21
CA LYS A 61 -7.20 1.77 2.88
C LYS A 61 -6.82 0.42 2.29
N LEU A 62 -6.74 0.34 0.96
CA LEU A 62 -6.32 -0.88 0.25
C LEU A 62 -4.86 -1.24 0.58
N SER A 63 -3.95 -0.27 0.62
CA SER A 63 -2.54 -0.55 0.96
C SER A 63 -2.39 -1.05 2.40
N VAL A 64 -3.16 -0.51 3.34
CA VAL A 64 -3.20 -1.00 4.72
C VAL A 64 -3.69 -2.44 4.77
N LEU A 65 -4.77 -2.78 4.05
CA LEU A 65 -5.29 -4.15 3.99
C LEU A 65 -4.28 -5.13 3.39
N VAL A 66 -3.59 -4.74 2.31
CA VAL A 66 -2.55 -5.57 1.68
C VAL A 66 -1.35 -5.74 2.63
N ALA A 67 -0.91 -4.68 3.30
CA ALA A 67 0.16 -4.74 4.29
C ALA A 67 -0.21 -5.64 5.48
N LEU A 68 -1.46 -5.55 5.95
CA LEU A 68 -1.99 -6.42 7.00
C LEU A 68 -2.00 -7.89 6.56
N LEU A 69 -2.46 -8.16 5.33
CA LEU A 69 -2.47 -9.51 4.77
C LEU A 69 -1.05 -10.09 4.61
N ALA A 70 -0.10 -9.27 4.17
CA ALA A 70 1.31 -9.62 4.09
C ALA A 70 1.90 -9.91 5.49
N ALA A 71 1.53 -9.13 6.50
CA ALA A 71 1.94 -9.37 7.88
C ALA A 71 1.39 -10.71 8.40
N ILE A 72 0.10 -11.00 8.17
CA ILE A 72 -0.53 -12.27 8.57
C ILE A 72 0.14 -13.47 7.88
N THR A 73 0.36 -13.39 6.56
CA THR A 73 1.01 -14.47 5.80
C THR A 73 2.47 -14.69 6.20
N ASN A 74 3.18 -13.64 6.59
CA ASN A 74 4.55 -13.77 7.11
C ASN A 74 4.57 -14.43 8.50
N ILE A 75 3.62 -14.07 9.38
CA ILE A 75 3.48 -14.71 10.70
C ILE A 75 3.17 -16.21 10.56
N SER A 76 2.34 -16.60 9.59
CA SER A 76 2.01 -18.02 9.33
C SER A 76 3.20 -18.85 8.85
N LYS A 77 4.28 -18.22 8.36
CA LYS A 77 5.45 -18.90 7.81
C LYS A 77 6.59 -19.07 8.82
N SER A 78 6.47 -18.44 9.99
CA SER A 78 7.42 -18.50 11.10
C SER A 78 6.99 -19.51 12.15
#